data_AF-A0A967MYD9-F1
#
_entry.id   AF-A0A967MYD9-F1
#
_cell.length_a   1.000
_cell.length_b   1.000
_cell.length_c   1.000
_cell.angle_alpha   90.00
_cell.angle_beta   90.00
_cell.angle_gamma   90.00
#
_symmetry.space_group_name_H-M   'P 1'
#
loop_
_entity.id
_entity.type
_entity.pdbx_description
1 polymer ?
#
loop_
_entity_poly.entity_id
_entity_poly.type
_entity_poly.pdbx_seq_one_letter_code
_entity_poly.pdbx_strand_id
1 'polypeptide(L)'
;MSNIDILAKLDRADEIFSLPPTIPEIIQEMDSDDWSAKSLGAIINRNPDLAGRIVRIAKSDFFDTGSEIKTVNSAVNALGGQTVRSLALSFVIFSPPDEIERNLNFDIKPLYTHYVSTAVAAKQLAEKCGLEEAGKAFIAGLMHDIGMIYMIRVAPKEYIELLMRYEAGEDLVRMEREIFNTDHAEVGYLLSRKWKLPGGLQSAIGNHHRIAQQGDFGSHKKLDQIVALANLINRRVFCYSGCYAKENIRQIENLIKALGLDEKVTTEISDKNLRRTFEAANNIGIEIADPLMLLEKANHQIMRSYLTLESLLKERRELSRQIIVEEHEPGTIESKSSAVANISHFVNNTATAISGKIQLMEMLLRNDKIVDKEGKLAPALVVIDTSLKKILAVLTELKSITSPGDEKFSEDSSKIDFTQRLEMLKKTVKQDK
;
A
#
# COMPACT_ATOMS: atom_id res chain seq x y z
N MET A 1 31.23 -4.42 -6.01
CA MET A 1 30.66 -4.68 -4.67
C MET A 1 30.73 -6.17 -4.43
N SER A 2 31.16 -6.63 -3.24
CA SER A 2 31.10 -8.07 -2.92
C SER A 2 29.64 -8.49 -2.92
N ASN A 3 29.30 -9.58 -3.61
CA ASN A 3 27.96 -10.16 -3.58
C ASN A 3 27.65 -10.53 -2.12
N ILE A 4 26.72 -9.81 -1.47
CA ILE A 4 26.32 -10.12 -0.10
C ILE A 4 25.37 -11.31 -0.19
N ASP A 5 25.83 -12.48 0.27
CA ASP A 5 24.98 -13.67 0.30
C ASP A 5 23.99 -13.59 1.46
N ILE A 6 22.79 -13.12 1.15
CA ILE A 6 21.66 -13.03 2.09
C ILE A 6 21.24 -14.42 2.55
N LEU A 7 21.24 -15.40 1.65
CA LEU A 7 20.70 -16.74 1.91
C LEU A 7 21.62 -17.55 2.83
N ALA A 8 22.93 -17.37 2.75
CA ALA A 8 23.91 -18.02 3.62
C ALA A 8 23.71 -17.75 5.12
N LYS A 9 22.99 -16.68 5.48
CA LYS A 9 22.73 -16.33 6.88
C LYS A 9 21.36 -16.81 7.39
N LEU A 10 20.55 -17.49 6.58
CA LEU A 10 19.18 -17.89 6.96
C LEU A 10 19.14 -18.82 8.17
N ASP A 11 20.18 -19.63 8.38
CA ASP A 11 20.27 -20.51 9.53
C ASP A 11 20.30 -19.75 10.86
N ARG A 12 20.86 -18.53 10.84
CA ARG A 12 20.96 -17.62 11.98
C ARG A 12 19.80 -16.63 12.06
N ALA A 13 18.71 -16.84 11.31
CA ALA A 13 17.58 -15.91 11.31
C ALA A 13 17.02 -15.64 12.71
N ASP A 14 16.96 -16.66 13.58
CA ASP A 14 16.41 -16.51 14.93
C ASP A 14 17.27 -15.55 15.78
N GLU A 15 18.59 -15.61 15.63
CA GLU A 15 19.55 -14.69 16.25
C GLU A 15 19.45 -13.28 15.66
N ILE A 16 19.37 -13.17 14.32
CA ILE A 16 19.25 -11.90 13.61
C ILE A 16 17.94 -11.19 14.01
N PHE A 17 16.88 -11.97 14.24
CA PHE A 17 15.62 -11.44 14.72
C PHE A 17 15.58 -11.17 16.23
N SER A 18 16.61 -11.61 16.97
CA SER A 18 16.66 -11.62 18.44
C SER A 18 15.41 -12.27 19.03
N LEU A 19 14.98 -13.42 18.46
CA LEU A 19 13.76 -14.09 18.91
C LEU A 19 13.90 -14.50 20.38
N PRO A 20 12.93 -14.16 21.26
CA PRO A 20 12.99 -14.59 22.65
C PRO A 20 12.82 -16.11 22.71
N PRO A 21 13.36 -16.78 23.74
CA PRO A 21 13.30 -18.23 23.88
C PRO A 21 11.89 -18.82 23.78
N THR A 22 10.87 -18.02 24.14
CA THR A 22 9.46 -18.41 24.03
C THR A 22 9.01 -18.73 22.59
N ILE A 23 9.62 -18.14 21.55
CA ILE A 23 9.20 -18.38 20.16
C ILE A 23 9.67 -19.76 19.65
N PRO A 24 10.96 -20.14 19.75
CA PRO A 24 11.39 -21.50 19.46
C PRO A 24 10.62 -22.56 20.27
N GLU A 25 10.32 -22.28 21.55
CA GLU A 25 9.53 -23.19 22.38
C GLU A 25 8.09 -23.33 21.91
N ILE A 26 7.43 -22.24 21.46
CA ILE A 26 6.09 -22.29 20.82
C ILE A 26 6.14 -23.16 19.56
N ILE A 27 7.18 -23.00 18.74
CA ILE A 27 7.38 -23.79 17.52
C ILE A 27 7.52 -25.27 17.87
N GLN A 28 8.37 -25.60 18.84
CA GLN A 28 8.64 -26.96 19.27
C GLN A 28 7.41 -27.62 19.91
N GLU A 29 6.66 -26.89 20.75
CA GLU A 29 5.42 -27.38 21.35
C GLU A 29 4.39 -27.73 20.28
N MET A 30 4.21 -26.87 19.27
CA MET A 30 3.27 -27.12 18.18
C MET A 30 3.66 -28.29 17.27
N ASP A 31 4.93 -28.70 17.29
CA ASP A 31 5.42 -29.85 16.54
C ASP A 31 5.30 -31.16 17.34
N SER A 32 4.91 -31.10 18.62
CA SER A 32 4.64 -32.27 19.46
C SER A 32 3.27 -32.89 19.12
N ASP A 33 3.19 -34.22 19.06
CA ASP A 33 1.93 -34.93 18.85
C ASP A 33 0.92 -34.74 20.01
N ASP A 34 1.43 -34.38 21.20
CA ASP A 34 0.63 -34.22 22.43
C ASP A 34 0.40 -32.74 22.82
N TRP A 35 0.56 -31.80 21.88
CA TRP A 35 0.37 -30.39 22.20
C TRP A 35 -1.05 -30.08 22.68
N SER A 36 -1.17 -29.11 23.59
CA SER A 36 -2.47 -28.67 24.11
C SER A 36 -2.53 -27.15 24.22
N ALA A 37 -3.73 -26.58 24.19
CA ALA A 37 -3.91 -25.15 24.44
C ALA A 37 -3.38 -24.72 25.82
N LYS A 38 -3.35 -25.65 26.79
CA LYS A 38 -2.82 -25.41 28.13
C LYS A 38 -1.30 -25.34 28.15
N SER A 39 -0.62 -26.29 27.51
CA SER A 39 0.84 -26.30 27.41
C SER A 39 1.34 -25.12 26.59
N LEU A 40 0.74 -24.85 25.42
CA LEU A 40 1.08 -23.68 24.62
C LEU A 40 0.81 -22.36 25.38
N GLY A 41 -0.33 -22.28 26.08
CA GLY A 41 -0.65 -21.12 26.91
C GLY A 41 0.36 -20.89 28.04
N ALA A 42 0.89 -21.96 28.65
CA ALA A 42 1.93 -21.85 29.68
C ALA A 42 3.24 -21.28 29.12
N ILE A 43 3.62 -21.65 27.89
CA ILE A 43 4.80 -21.10 27.21
C ILE A 43 4.62 -19.60 26.95
N ILE A 44 3.48 -19.22 26.37
CA ILE A 44 3.16 -17.83 26.04
C ILE A 44 3.13 -16.94 27.30
N ASN A 45 2.55 -17.44 28.40
CA ASN A 45 2.46 -16.69 29.66
C ASN A 45 3.83 -16.37 30.30
N ARG A 46 4.93 -17.03 29.90
CA ARG A 46 6.29 -16.65 30.34
C ARG A 46 6.74 -15.31 29.76
N ASN A 47 6.07 -14.81 28.71
CA ASN A 47 6.26 -13.47 28.17
C ASN A 47 4.94 -12.67 28.32
N PRO A 48 4.80 -11.85 29.38
CA PRO A 48 3.56 -11.12 29.65
C PRO A 48 3.14 -10.15 28.54
N ASP A 49 4.10 -9.55 27.82
CA ASP A 49 3.81 -8.66 26.70
C ASP A 49 3.19 -9.44 25.53
N LEU A 50 3.82 -10.56 25.14
CA LEU A 50 3.30 -11.48 24.13
C LEU A 50 1.90 -12.01 24.48
N ALA A 51 1.72 -12.46 25.73
CA ALA A 51 0.44 -12.93 26.25
C ALA A 51 -0.65 -11.84 26.14
N GLY A 52 -0.33 -10.61 26.55
CA GLY A 52 -1.24 -9.48 26.48
C GLY A 52 -1.64 -9.13 25.05
N ARG A 53 -0.70 -9.14 24.10
CA ARG A 53 -0.96 -8.90 22.67
C ARG A 53 -1.84 -10.00 22.06
N ILE A 54 -1.56 -11.27 22.34
CA ILE A 54 -2.37 -12.40 21.86
C ILE A 54 -3.81 -12.31 22.37
N VAL A 55 -4.01 -12.02 23.65
CA VAL A 55 -5.37 -11.86 24.21
C VAL A 55 -6.07 -10.66 23.58
N ARG A 56 -5.37 -9.54 23.38
CA ARG A 56 -5.95 -8.32 22.82
C ARG A 56 -6.37 -8.49 21.36
N ILE A 57 -5.53 -9.12 20.54
CA ILE A 57 -5.87 -9.38 19.15
C ILE A 57 -6.99 -10.43 19.03
N ALA A 58 -7.03 -11.44 19.88
CA ALA A 58 -8.11 -12.44 19.91
C ALA A 58 -9.48 -11.85 20.30
N LYS A 59 -9.49 -10.74 21.06
CA LYS A 59 -10.70 -9.97 21.42
C LYS A 59 -11.17 -9.01 20.34
N SER A 60 -10.31 -8.67 19.40
CA SER A 60 -10.60 -7.66 18.38
C SER A 60 -11.56 -8.21 17.31
N ASP A 61 -12.13 -7.31 16.51
CA ASP A 61 -12.91 -7.68 15.33
C ASP A 61 -12.04 -8.25 14.19
N PHE A 62 -10.72 -8.36 14.35
CA PHE A 62 -9.82 -8.96 13.35
C PHE A 62 -9.91 -10.48 13.29
N PHE A 63 -10.40 -11.12 14.36
CA PHE A 63 -10.62 -12.57 14.41
C PHE A 63 -12.02 -12.85 14.95
N ASP A 64 -12.83 -13.58 14.17
CA ASP A 64 -14.20 -13.95 14.54
C ASP A 64 -14.21 -15.11 15.55
N THR A 65 -13.73 -14.83 16.77
CA THR A 65 -13.57 -15.85 17.82
C THR A 65 -14.89 -16.28 18.46
N GLY A 66 -15.96 -15.50 18.30
CA GLY A 66 -17.31 -15.79 18.80
C GLY A 66 -17.43 -16.00 20.32
N SER A 67 -16.35 -15.76 21.06
CA SER A 67 -16.15 -16.20 22.43
C SER A 67 -15.62 -15.06 23.30
N GLU A 68 -16.01 -15.03 24.57
CA GLU A 68 -15.44 -14.08 25.52
C GLU A 68 -14.00 -14.49 25.87
N ILE A 69 -13.02 -13.89 25.22
CA ILE A 69 -11.61 -14.16 25.49
C ILE A 69 -11.18 -13.43 26.77
N LYS A 70 -10.68 -14.15 27.77
CA LYS A 70 -10.17 -13.54 29.04
C LYS A 70 -8.75 -13.96 29.38
N THR A 71 -8.32 -15.10 28.88
CA THR A 71 -7.03 -15.73 29.19
C THR A 71 -6.32 -16.13 27.91
N VAL A 72 -5.00 -16.34 27.99
CA VAL A 72 -4.22 -16.89 26.88
C VAL A 72 -4.81 -18.22 26.42
N ASN A 73 -5.15 -19.14 27.33
CA ASN A 73 -5.73 -20.42 26.96
C ASN A 73 -7.05 -20.27 26.18
N SER A 74 -7.93 -19.33 26.58
CA SER A 74 -9.15 -19.05 25.81
C SER A 74 -8.84 -18.49 24.41
N ALA A 75 -7.79 -17.67 24.28
CA ALA A 75 -7.33 -17.18 22.99
C ALA A 75 -6.76 -18.30 22.12
N VAL A 76 -5.96 -19.22 22.69
CA VAL A 76 -5.42 -20.38 21.97
C VAL A 76 -6.54 -21.30 21.49
N ASN A 77 -7.55 -21.56 22.33
CA ASN A 77 -8.69 -22.38 21.94
C ASN A 77 -9.50 -21.74 20.80
N ALA A 78 -9.71 -20.43 20.85
CA ALA A 78 -10.53 -19.74 19.86
C ALA A 78 -9.80 -19.49 18.53
N LEU A 79 -8.51 -19.14 18.57
CA LEU A 79 -7.71 -18.85 17.38
C LEU A 79 -7.10 -20.11 16.75
N GLY A 80 -6.88 -21.15 17.56
CA GLY A 80 -6.07 -22.31 17.20
C GLY A 80 -4.57 -22.08 17.37
N GLY A 81 -3.84 -23.14 17.71
CA GLY A 81 -2.40 -23.08 18.01
C GLY A 81 -1.56 -22.53 16.85
N GLN A 82 -1.92 -22.85 15.61
CA GLN A 82 -1.16 -22.41 14.43
C GLN A 82 -1.31 -20.90 14.14
N THR A 83 -2.51 -20.36 14.37
CA THR A 83 -2.77 -18.91 14.30
C THR A 83 -1.97 -18.19 15.38
N VAL A 84 -1.99 -18.73 16.60
CA VAL A 84 -1.24 -18.17 17.74
C VAL A 84 0.27 -18.21 17.48
N ARG A 85 0.82 -19.30 16.95
CA ARG A 85 2.23 -19.40 16.53
C ARG A 85 2.59 -18.29 15.55
N SER A 86 1.77 -18.09 14.52
CA SER A 86 2.02 -17.10 13.47
C SER A 86 1.96 -15.66 14.01
N LEU A 87 0.96 -15.38 14.86
CA LEU A 87 0.84 -14.08 15.55
C LEU A 87 2.02 -13.84 16.49
N ALA A 88 2.39 -14.84 17.29
CA ALA A 88 3.46 -14.71 18.26
C ALA A 88 4.79 -14.36 17.59
N LEU A 89 5.10 -15.05 16.50
CA LEU A 89 6.25 -14.76 15.67
C LEU A 89 6.19 -13.33 15.12
N SER A 90 5.06 -12.94 14.50
CA SER A 90 4.90 -11.59 13.92
C SER A 90 5.16 -10.48 14.95
N PHE A 91 4.64 -10.60 16.16
CA PHE A 91 4.80 -9.57 17.19
C PHE A 91 6.25 -9.37 17.61
N VAL A 92 7.03 -10.45 17.65
CA VAL A 92 8.45 -10.37 17.98
C VAL A 92 9.24 -9.70 16.86
N ILE A 93 8.95 -10.03 15.60
CA ILE A 93 9.64 -9.44 14.45
C ILE A 93 9.40 -7.93 14.36
N PHE A 94 8.17 -7.50 14.64
CA PHE A 94 7.74 -6.11 14.62
C PHE A 94 7.89 -5.40 15.98
N SER A 95 8.78 -5.90 16.84
CA SER A 95 9.13 -5.28 18.13
C SER A 95 9.70 -3.86 17.93
N PRO A 96 9.66 -2.99 18.96
CA PRO A 96 10.10 -1.61 18.85
C PRO A 96 11.50 -1.49 18.24
N PRO A 97 11.76 -0.42 17.48
CA PRO A 97 12.99 -0.30 16.72
C PRO A 97 14.20 -0.23 17.64
N ASP A 98 15.07 -1.24 17.55
CA ASP A 98 16.38 -1.25 18.20
C ASP A 98 17.52 -1.20 17.17
N GLU A 99 18.61 -0.55 17.57
CA GLU A 99 19.90 -0.29 16.90
C GLU A 99 19.91 0.22 15.45
N ILE A 100 19.09 -0.32 14.55
CA ILE A 100 19.06 0.02 13.12
C ILE A 100 18.65 1.48 12.92
N GLU A 101 17.57 1.93 13.57
CA GLU A 101 17.14 3.34 13.49
C GLU A 101 18.21 4.27 14.06
N ARG A 102 18.79 3.87 15.21
CA ARG A 102 19.79 4.67 15.94
C ARG A 102 21.10 4.83 15.17
N ASN A 103 21.52 3.80 14.44
CA ASN A 103 22.83 3.77 13.78
C ASN A 103 22.80 4.26 12.33
N LEU A 104 21.64 4.29 11.68
CA LEU A 104 21.53 4.53 10.23
C LEU A 104 20.56 5.62 9.82
N ASN A 105 19.96 6.33 10.79
CA ASN A 105 19.04 7.44 10.54
C ASN A 105 17.90 7.06 9.57
N PHE A 106 17.36 5.85 9.74
CA PHE A 106 16.28 5.31 8.94
C PHE A 106 15.08 5.02 9.86
N ASP A 107 13.92 5.56 9.52
CA ASP A 107 12.68 5.34 10.26
C ASP A 107 11.96 4.09 9.73
N ILE A 108 11.82 3.05 10.56
CA ILE A 108 11.17 1.78 10.18
C ILE A 108 9.65 1.89 10.25
N LYS A 109 9.12 2.85 11.02
CA LYS A 109 7.70 2.95 11.36
C LYS A 109 6.81 3.07 10.11
N PRO A 110 7.21 3.78 9.05
CA PRO A 110 6.53 3.72 7.78
C PRO A 110 6.37 2.28 7.26
N LEU A 111 7.43 1.47 7.19
CA LEU A 111 7.31 0.07 6.74
C LEU A 111 6.34 -0.71 7.62
N TYR A 112 6.34 -0.50 8.93
CA TYR A 112 5.34 -1.12 9.81
C TYR A 112 3.92 -0.64 9.52
N THR A 113 3.72 0.66 9.24
CA THR A 113 2.43 1.17 8.74
C THR A 113 1.99 0.44 7.48
N HIS A 114 2.91 0.15 6.54
CA HIS A 114 2.61 -0.63 5.34
C HIS A 114 2.05 -1.99 5.70
N TYR A 115 2.77 -2.74 6.53
CA TYR A 115 2.46 -4.13 6.82
C TYR A 115 1.13 -4.25 7.55
N VAL A 116 0.87 -3.35 8.52
CA VAL A 116 -0.41 -3.31 9.22
C VAL A 116 -1.53 -2.88 8.27
N SER A 117 -1.32 -1.88 7.41
CA SER A 117 -2.32 -1.45 6.43
C SER A 117 -2.67 -2.56 5.44
N THR A 118 -1.67 -3.32 5.00
CA THR A 118 -1.82 -4.46 4.09
C THR A 118 -2.51 -5.62 4.79
N ALA A 119 -2.20 -5.91 6.06
CA ALA A 119 -2.91 -6.90 6.88
C ALA A 119 -4.40 -6.59 6.99
N VAL A 120 -4.74 -5.35 7.33
CA VAL A 120 -6.13 -4.88 7.48
C VAL A 120 -6.88 -4.94 6.14
N ALA A 121 -6.24 -4.53 5.03
CA ALA A 121 -6.84 -4.63 3.71
C ALA A 121 -7.04 -6.08 3.26
N ALA A 122 -6.04 -6.96 3.49
CA ALA A 122 -6.12 -8.37 3.13
C ALA A 122 -7.26 -9.08 3.86
N LYS A 123 -7.48 -8.77 5.15
CA LYS A 123 -8.60 -9.29 5.93
C LYS A 123 -9.95 -8.87 5.34
N GLN A 124 -10.12 -7.58 5.04
CA GLN A 124 -11.36 -7.04 4.46
C GLN A 124 -11.63 -7.61 3.06
N LEU A 125 -10.58 -7.79 2.24
CA LEU A 125 -10.69 -8.45 0.94
C LEU A 125 -11.08 -9.92 1.09
N ALA A 126 -10.51 -10.63 2.05
CA ALA A 126 -10.83 -12.03 2.32
C ALA A 126 -12.29 -12.23 2.74
N GLU A 127 -12.84 -11.35 3.59
CA GLU A 127 -14.26 -11.33 3.95
C GLU A 127 -15.15 -11.17 2.71
N LYS A 128 -14.85 -10.17 1.87
CA LYS A 128 -15.60 -9.92 0.64
C LYS A 128 -15.48 -11.05 -0.39
N CYS A 129 -14.36 -11.76 -0.36
CA CYS A 129 -14.13 -12.95 -1.17
C CYS A 129 -14.81 -14.21 -0.60
N GLY A 130 -15.44 -14.15 0.58
CA GLY A 130 -16.04 -15.32 1.24
C GLY A 130 -15.03 -16.37 1.69
N LEU A 131 -13.82 -15.95 2.08
CA LEU A 131 -12.81 -16.86 2.62
C LEU A 131 -13.12 -17.14 4.10
N GLU A 132 -13.36 -18.40 4.45
CA GLU A 132 -13.84 -18.82 5.79
C GLU A 132 -12.93 -18.33 6.93
N GLU A 133 -11.62 -18.33 6.73
CA GLU A 133 -10.64 -17.91 7.73
C GLU A 133 -9.99 -16.57 7.37
N ALA A 134 -10.78 -15.50 7.30
CA ALA A 134 -10.30 -14.16 6.93
C ALA A 134 -9.13 -13.66 7.83
N GLY A 135 -9.06 -14.11 9.08
CA GLY A 135 -7.93 -13.87 9.98
C GLY A 135 -6.57 -14.39 9.47
N LYS A 136 -6.56 -15.46 8.66
CA LYS A 136 -5.32 -15.92 7.99
C LYS A 136 -4.81 -14.89 6.98
N ALA A 137 -5.71 -14.18 6.29
CA ALA A 137 -5.32 -13.12 5.37
C ALA A 137 -4.73 -11.90 6.08
N PHE A 138 -5.23 -11.58 7.29
CA PHE A 138 -4.59 -10.57 8.14
C PHE A 138 -3.13 -10.94 8.42
N ILE A 139 -2.88 -12.15 8.90
CA ILE A 139 -1.52 -12.61 9.25
C ILE A 139 -0.62 -12.64 7.99
N ALA A 140 -1.15 -13.14 6.87
CA ALA A 140 -0.41 -13.17 5.61
C ALA A 140 0.00 -11.75 5.15
N GLY A 141 -0.93 -10.78 5.20
CA GLY A 141 -0.65 -9.39 4.88
C GLY A 141 0.31 -8.72 5.87
N LEU A 142 0.26 -9.09 7.15
CA LEU A 142 1.20 -8.58 8.16
C LEU A 142 2.63 -9.10 7.93
N MET A 143 2.77 -10.34 7.46
CA MET A 143 4.06 -11.00 7.29
C MET A 143 4.60 -10.99 5.85
N HIS A 144 3.89 -10.41 4.88
CA HIS A 144 4.21 -10.57 3.46
C HIS A 144 5.64 -10.10 3.10
N ASP A 145 6.09 -9.02 3.73
CA ASP A 145 7.41 -8.41 3.52
C ASP A 145 8.41 -8.75 4.63
N ILE A 146 8.22 -9.86 5.33
CA ILE A 146 9.14 -10.27 6.40
C ILE A 146 10.58 -10.47 5.92
N GLY A 147 10.76 -10.87 4.66
CA GLY A 147 12.08 -10.98 4.04
C GLY A 147 12.78 -9.63 3.89
N MET A 148 12.03 -8.53 3.72
CA MET A 148 12.57 -7.19 3.67
C MET A 148 13.20 -6.81 5.02
N ILE A 149 12.50 -7.07 6.14
CA ILE A 149 13.05 -6.81 7.48
C ILE A 149 14.32 -7.65 7.73
N TYR A 150 14.33 -8.90 7.28
CA TYR A 150 15.52 -9.74 7.38
C TYR A 150 16.69 -9.16 6.58
N MET A 151 16.45 -8.76 5.32
CA MET A 151 17.48 -8.20 4.46
C MET A 151 18.02 -6.88 5.01
N ILE A 152 17.15 -6.02 5.56
CA ILE A 152 17.56 -4.82 6.31
C ILE A 152 18.48 -5.20 7.47
N ARG A 153 18.16 -6.23 8.26
CA ARG A 153 19.01 -6.64 9.39
C ARG A 153 20.34 -7.25 8.96
N VAL A 154 20.38 -7.91 7.81
CA VAL A 154 21.59 -8.58 7.29
C VAL A 154 22.55 -7.61 6.60
N ALA A 155 22.02 -6.67 5.82
CA ALA A 155 22.77 -5.76 4.95
C ALA A 155 22.15 -4.35 5.00
N PRO A 156 22.18 -3.69 6.17
CA PRO A 156 21.34 -2.53 6.40
C PRO A 156 21.72 -1.32 5.54
N LYS A 157 23.01 -1.09 5.28
CA LYS A 157 23.47 0.05 4.48
C LYS A 157 23.02 -0.08 3.02
N GLU A 158 23.29 -1.25 2.44
CA GLU A 158 22.97 -1.57 1.05
C GLU A 158 21.46 -1.57 0.83
N TYR A 159 20.70 -2.14 1.77
CA TYR A 159 19.25 -2.22 1.65
C TYR A 159 18.57 -0.85 1.84
N ILE A 160 19.05 0.00 2.75
CA ILE A 160 18.54 1.36 2.91
C ILE A 160 18.77 2.19 1.63
N GLU A 161 19.93 2.04 0.98
CA GLU A 161 20.20 2.68 -0.32
C GLU A 161 19.20 2.22 -1.39
N LEU A 162 18.87 0.92 -1.43
CA LEU A 162 17.83 0.40 -2.32
C LEU A 162 16.46 1.00 -2.02
N LEU A 163 16.09 1.17 -0.75
CA LEU A 163 14.84 1.80 -0.37
C LEU A 163 14.76 3.26 -0.84
N MET A 164 15.85 4.04 -0.75
CA MET A 164 15.89 5.40 -1.30
C MET A 164 15.70 5.43 -2.82
N ARG A 165 16.29 4.48 -3.54
CA ARG A 165 16.11 4.33 -5.00
C ARG A 165 14.70 3.85 -5.36
N TYR A 166 14.12 2.97 -4.56
CA TYR A 166 12.74 2.53 -4.70
C TYR A 166 11.76 3.70 -4.51
N GLU A 167 12.00 4.55 -3.51
CA GLU A 167 11.24 5.79 -3.33
C GLU A 167 11.35 6.73 -4.54
N ALA A 168 12.49 6.71 -5.25
CA ALA A 168 12.71 7.45 -6.49
C ALA A 168 12.06 6.80 -7.73
N GLY A 169 11.45 5.61 -7.61
CA GLY A 169 10.67 4.97 -8.68
C GLY A 169 11.36 3.83 -9.40
N GLU A 170 12.46 3.32 -8.86
CA GLU A 170 13.08 2.10 -9.38
C GLU A 170 12.33 0.84 -8.93
N ASP A 171 12.54 -0.29 -9.61
CA ASP A 171 11.91 -1.56 -9.25
C ASP A 171 12.70 -2.25 -8.14
N LEU A 172 12.14 -2.30 -6.93
CA LEU A 172 12.80 -2.90 -5.76
C LEU A 172 13.18 -4.37 -5.96
N VAL A 173 12.28 -5.20 -6.48
CA VAL A 173 12.52 -6.64 -6.65
C VAL A 173 13.65 -6.87 -7.64
N ARG A 174 13.68 -6.08 -8.73
CA ARG A 174 14.77 -6.12 -9.69
C ARG A 174 16.10 -5.73 -9.05
N MET A 175 16.14 -4.62 -8.33
CA MET A 175 17.36 -4.13 -7.68
C MET A 175 17.89 -5.12 -6.64
N GLU A 176 17.01 -5.75 -5.85
CA GLU A 176 17.40 -6.80 -4.90
C GLU A 176 18.06 -7.98 -5.59
N ARG A 177 17.47 -8.48 -6.67
CA ARG A 177 18.05 -9.60 -7.44
C ARG A 177 19.40 -9.24 -8.04
N GLU A 178 19.59 -8.00 -8.49
CA GLU A 178 20.87 -7.52 -9.03
C GLU A 178 21.97 -7.44 -7.96
N ILE A 179 21.64 -7.08 -6.72
CA ILE A 179 22.63 -6.89 -5.62
C ILE A 179 22.83 -8.15 -4.78
N PHE A 180 21.78 -8.93 -4.55
CA PHE A 180 21.74 -10.03 -3.59
C PHE A 180 21.50 -11.41 -4.22
N ASN A 181 21.20 -11.48 -5.52
CA ASN A 181 20.78 -12.71 -6.25
C ASN A 181 19.52 -13.39 -5.67
N THR A 182 18.72 -12.65 -4.90
CA THR A 182 17.44 -13.07 -4.34
C THR A 182 16.58 -11.81 -4.16
N ASP A 183 15.28 -11.98 -3.96
CA ASP A 183 14.38 -10.90 -3.55
C ASP A 183 13.76 -11.16 -2.17
N HIS A 184 13.12 -10.13 -1.60
CA HIS A 184 12.51 -10.22 -0.28
C HIS A 184 11.34 -11.22 -0.22
N ALA A 185 10.64 -11.49 -1.34
CA ALA A 185 9.56 -12.46 -1.35
C ALA A 185 10.10 -13.90 -1.23
N GLU A 186 11.18 -14.21 -1.96
CA GLU A 186 11.88 -15.49 -1.84
C GLU A 186 12.48 -15.70 -0.44
N VAL A 187 13.15 -14.68 0.10
CA VAL A 187 13.66 -14.70 1.47
C VAL A 187 12.53 -14.92 2.48
N GLY A 188 11.42 -14.19 2.33
CA GLY A 188 10.24 -14.33 3.18
C GLY A 188 9.63 -15.73 3.14
N TYR A 189 9.56 -16.34 1.95
CA TYR A 189 9.14 -17.73 1.78
C TYR A 189 10.05 -18.70 2.55
N LEU A 190 11.37 -18.56 2.42
CA LEU A 190 12.33 -19.43 3.10
C LEU A 190 12.28 -19.27 4.64
N LEU A 191 12.14 -18.04 5.13
CA LEU A 191 11.94 -17.75 6.56
C LEU A 191 10.64 -18.38 7.08
N SER A 192 9.54 -18.24 6.34
CA SER A 192 8.25 -18.82 6.71
C SER A 192 8.29 -20.35 6.81
N ARG A 193 9.12 -20.99 5.97
CA ARG A 193 9.38 -22.44 6.04
C ARG A 193 10.24 -22.81 7.23
N LYS A 194 11.33 -22.08 7.50
CA LYS A 194 12.18 -22.28 8.69
C LYS A 194 11.33 -22.26 9.96
N TRP A 195 10.40 -21.31 10.05
CA TRP A 195 9.50 -21.19 11.20
C TRP A 195 8.22 -22.03 11.10
N LYS A 196 8.14 -22.96 10.15
CA LYS A 196 7.01 -23.88 9.88
C LYS A 196 5.62 -23.23 10.00
N LEU A 197 5.49 -22.06 9.38
CA LEU A 197 4.18 -21.41 9.21
C LEU A 197 3.26 -22.27 8.33
N PRO A 198 1.93 -22.09 8.36
CA PRO A 198 1.02 -22.82 7.47
C PRO A 198 1.42 -22.65 6.01
N GLY A 199 1.31 -23.71 5.21
CA GLY A 199 1.64 -23.66 3.78
C GLY A 199 0.87 -22.58 2.99
N GLY A 200 -0.33 -22.19 3.45
CA GLY A 200 -1.07 -21.05 2.91
C GLY A 200 -0.36 -19.72 3.15
N LEU A 201 0.16 -19.48 4.36
CA LEU A 201 0.94 -18.28 4.68
C LEU A 201 2.28 -18.28 3.93
N GLN A 202 2.96 -19.42 3.89
CA GLN A 202 4.22 -19.56 3.13
C GLN A 202 4.01 -19.15 1.67
N SER A 203 2.96 -19.69 1.02
CA SER A 203 2.61 -19.36 -0.36
C SER A 203 2.32 -17.88 -0.55
N ALA A 204 1.50 -17.29 0.31
CA ALA A 204 1.11 -15.89 0.20
C ALA A 204 2.29 -14.94 0.39
N ILE A 205 3.19 -15.25 1.34
CA ILE A 205 4.44 -14.49 1.56
C ILE A 205 5.35 -14.62 0.35
N GLY A 206 5.55 -15.81 -0.23
CA GLY A 206 6.44 -15.99 -1.37
C GLY A 206 5.92 -15.48 -2.72
N ASN A 207 4.60 -15.36 -2.87
CA ASN A 207 3.95 -15.06 -4.14
C ASN A 207 3.24 -13.71 -4.16
N HIS A 208 3.40 -12.82 -3.18
CA HIS A 208 2.65 -11.56 -3.11
C HIS A 208 2.94 -10.58 -4.26
N HIS A 209 4.05 -10.74 -5.00
CA HIS A 209 4.32 -10.03 -6.26
C HIS A 209 3.89 -10.79 -7.52
N ARG A 210 3.43 -12.05 -7.39
CA ARG A 210 3.02 -12.90 -8.52
C ARG A 210 1.51 -12.78 -8.74
N ILE A 211 1.16 -11.93 -9.70
CA ILE A 211 -0.21 -11.60 -10.04
C ILE A 211 -0.68 -12.50 -11.18
N ALA A 212 -1.83 -13.14 -11.01
CA ALA A 212 -2.44 -13.96 -12.06
C ALA A 212 -2.68 -13.12 -13.32
N GLN A 213 -2.29 -13.64 -14.49
CA GLN A 213 -2.59 -13.02 -15.77
C GLN A 213 -3.99 -13.43 -16.27
N GLN A 214 -4.57 -12.63 -17.17
CA GLN A 214 -5.86 -12.96 -17.79
C GLN A 214 -5.77 -14.32 -18.49
N GLY A 215 -6.57 -15.29 -18.02
CA GLY A 215 -6.69 -16.63 -18.62
C GLY A 215 -5.95 -17.74 -17.86
N ASP A 216 -5.11 -17.43 -16.88
CA ASP A 216 -4.45 -18.41 -16.00
C ASP A 216 -4.89 -18.22 -14.54
N PHE A 217 -6.16 -18.55 -14.29
CA PHE A 217 -6.80 -18.33 -12.99
C PHE A 217 -6.77 -19.57 -12.06
N GLY A 218 -6.41 -20.75 -12.58
CA GLY A 218 -6.51 -22.03 -11.87
C GLY A 218 -5.25 -22.46 -11.12
N SER A 219 -4.11 -21.81 -11.34
CA SER A 219 -2.79 -22.19 -10.79
C SER A 219 -2.41 -21.41 -9.52
N HIS A 220 -3.05 -20.26 -9.27
CA HIS A 220 -2.73 -19.38 -8.14
C HIS A 220 -3.69 -19.56 -6.97
N LYS A 221 -3.15 -19.60 -5.74
CA LYS A 221 -3.99 -19.69 -4.53
C LYS A 221 -4.68 -18.36 -4.27
N LYS A 222 -5.96 -18.43 -3.90
CA LYS A 222 -6.81 -17.26 -3.62
C LYS A 222 -6.23 -16.31 -2.56
N LEU A 223 -5.62 -16.86 -1.51
CA LEU A 223 -4.96 -16.08 -0.45
C LEU A 223 -3.78 -15.25 -0.99
N ASP A 224 -2.95 -15.82 -1.86
CA ASP A 224 -1.80 -15.15 -2.47
C ASP A 224 -2.27 -13.91 -3.25
N GLN A 225 -3.35 -14.05 -4.03
CA GLN A 225 -3.92 -12.95 -4.82
C GLN A 225 -4.60 -11.88 -3.94
N ILE A 226 -5.22 -12.27 -2.82
CA ILE A 226 -5.78 -11.33 -1.84
C ILE A 226 -4.65 -10.48 -1.24
N VAL A 227 -3.54 -11.10 -0.84
CA VAL A 227 -2.39 -10.37 -0.27
C VAL A 227 -1.72 -9.48 -1.32
N ALA A 228 -1.59 -9.96 -2.57
CA ALA A 228 -1.09 -9.15 -3.68
C ALA A 228 -1.95 -7.89 -3.91
N LEU A 229 -3.27 -8.03 -3.95
CA LEU A 229 -4.19 -6.91 -4.11
C LEU A 229 -4.12 -5.94 -2.92
N ALA A 230 -4.09 -6.47 -1.69
CA ALA A 230 -3.94 -5.67 -0.48
C ALA A 230 -2.64 -4.86 -0.49
N ASN A 231 -1.52 -5.47 -0.90
CA ASN A 231 -0.24 -4.79 -1.04
C ASN A 231 -0.35 -3.67 -2.09
N LEU A 232 -0.83 -3.95 -3.31
CA LEU A 232 -0.91 -2.94 -4.38
C LEU A 232 -1.77 -1.72 -4.01
N ILE A 233 -2.89 -1.91 -3.31
CA ILE A 233 -3.75 -0.80 -2.86
C ILE A 233 -3.00 0.07 -1.83
N ASN A 234 -2.16 -0.54 -0.99
CA ASN A 234 -1.39 0.15 0.06
C ASN A 234 0.04 0.54 -0.35
N ARG A 235 0.53 0.10 -1.51
CA ARG A 235 1.86 0.42 -2.05
C ARG A 235 2.06 1.93 -2.25
N ARG A 236 0.95 2.66 -2.40
CA ARG A 236 0.90 4.13 -2.50
C ARG A 236 1.43 4.86 -1.27
N VAL A 237 1.61 4.17 -0.13
CA VAL A 237 2.22 4.73 1.08
C VAL A 237 3.77 4.84 0.94
N PHE A 238 4.41 4.10 0.00
CA PHE A 238 5.88 4.03 -0.13
C PHE A 238 6.44 4.42 -1.51
N CYS A 239 5.69 4.25 -2.60
CA CYS A 239 6.18 4.56 -3.93
C CYS A 239 5.74 5.98 -4.36
N TYR A 240 6.70 6.91 -4.43
CA TYR A 240 6.45 8.34 -4.70
C TYR A 240 6.52 8.73 -6.17
N SER A 241 7.07 7.86 -7.02
CA SER A 241 7.22 8.13 -8.43
C SER A 241 6.09 7.44 -9.18
N GLY A 242 5.22 8.23 -9.82
CA GLY A 242 4.08 7.74 -10.62
C GLY A 242 4.44 6.85 -11.82
N CYS A 243 5.69 6.44 -11.95
CA CYS A 243 6.27 5.62 -13.02
C CYS A 243 5.55 4.28 -13.22
N TYR A 244 4.96 3.70 -12.15
CA TYR A 244 4.22 2.44 -12.21
C TYR A 244 2.70 2.59 -12.14
N ALA A 245 2.16 3.82 -12.18
CA ALA A 245 0.74 4.03 -11.90
C ALA A 245 -0.19 3.32 -12.89
N LYS A 246 0.18 3.27 -14.18
CA LYS A 246 -0.61 2.56 -15.21
C LYS A 246 -0.59 1.04 -15.02
N GLU A 247 0.59 0.47 -14.81
CA GLU A 247 0.75 -0.97 -14.61
C GLU A 247 0.08 -1.41 -13.30
N ASN A 248 0.25 -0.65 -12.22
CA ASN A 248 -0.41 -0.92 -10.94
C ASN A 248 -1.94 -0.90 -11.05
N ILE A 249 -2.52 0.04 -11.81
CA ILE A 249 -3.98 0.06 -12.04
C ILE A 249 -4.43 -1.17 -12.80
N ARG A 250 -3.74 -1.53 -13.88
CA ARG A 250 -4.05 -2.72 -14.67
C ARG A 250 -3.98 -4.00 -13.82
N GLN A 251 -2.97 -4.10 -12.97
CA GLN A 251 -2.79 -5.19 -12.03
C GLN A 251 -3.91 -5.26 -10.99
N ILE A 252 -4.31 -4.12 -10.42
CA ILE A 252 -5.44 -4.02 -9.49
C ILE A 252 -6.73 -4.46 -10.20
N GLU A 253 -7.03 -3.95 -11.40
CA GLU A 253 -8.21 -4.34 -12.18
C GLU A 253 -8.25 -5.84 -12.48
N ASN A 254 -7.09 -6.41 -12.87
CA ASN A 254 -6.98 -7.85 -13.11
C ASN A 254 -7.25 -8.67 -11.85
N LEU A 255 -6.72 -8.25 -10.70
CA LEU A 255 -6.93 -8.93 -9.42
C LEU A 255 -8.37 -8.81 -8.91
N ILE A 256 -9.00 -7.64 -9.06
CA ILE A 256 -10.42 -7.46 -8.73
C ILE A 256 -11.27 -8.45 -9.53
N LYS A 257 -11.04 -8.53 -10.84
CA LYS A 257 -11.74 -9.47 -11.73
C LYS A 257 -11.44 -10.92 -11.34
N ALA A 258 -10.18 -11.26 -11.10
CA ALA A 258 -9.76 -12.62 -10.74
C ALA A 258 -10.37 -13.09 -9.41
N LEU A 259 -10.54 -12.17 -8.45
CA LEU A 259 -11.13 -12.46 -7.14
C LEU A 259 -12.67 -12.37 -7.14
N GLY A 260 -13.29 -11.99 -8.27
CA GLY A 260 -14.74 -11.82 -8.37
C GLY A 260 -15.29 -10.68 -7.51
N LEU A 261 -14.49 -9.61 -7.33
CA LEU A 261 -14.84 -8.46 -6.51
C LEU A 261 -15.47 -7.33 -7.34
N ASP A 262 -16.26 -6.48 -6.69
CA ASP A 262 -16.79 -5.25 -7.29
C ASP A 262 -15.69 -4.20 -7.49
N GLU A 263 -15.76 -3.41 -8.57
CA GLU A 263 -14.76 -2.38 -8.88
C GLU A 263 -14.64 -1.29 -7.79
N LYS A 264 -15.71 -1.06 -7.00
CA LYS A 264 -15.70 -0.09 -5.90
C LYS A 264 -15.01 -0.61 -4.65
N VAL A 265 -14.67 -1.91 -4.59
CA VAL A 265 -14.09 -2.53 -3.39
C VAL A 265 -12.84 -1.81 -2.91
N THR A 266 -12.00 -1.34 -3.82
CA THR A 266 -10.74 -0.67 -3.48
C THR A 266 -10.98 0.66 -2.80
N THR A 267 -11.99 1.40 -3.24
CA THR A 267 -12.38 2.69 -2.66
C THR A 267 -12.96 2.47 -1.26
N GLU A 268 -13.89 1.52 -1.12
CA GLU A 268 -14.50 1.20 0.16
C GLU A 268 -13.49 0.76 1.22
N ILE A 269 -12.51 -0.07 0.83
CA ILE A 269 -11.45 -0.51 1.71
C ILE A 269 -10.55 0.68 2.05
N SER A 270 -10.12 1.46 1.06
CA SER A 270 -9.22 2.61 1.26
C SER A 270 -9.80 3.64 2.25
N ASP A 271 -11.10 3.93 2.17
CA ASP A 271 -11.76 4.91 3.04
C ASP A 271 -11.71 4.53 4.52
N LYS A 272 -11.79 3.24 4.82
CA LYS A 272 -11.79 2.70 6.19
C LYS A 272 -10.40 2.23 6.64
N ASN A 273 -9.48 2.00 5.71
CA ASN A 273 -8.23 1.28 5.98
C ASN A 273 -7.37 2.00 7.00
N LEU A 274 -7.23 3.32 6.87
CA LEU A 274 -6.34 4.09 7.74
C LEU A 274 -6.77 4.01 9.21
N ARG A 275 -8.05 4.24 9.49
CA ARG A 275 -8.59 4.13 10.86
C ARG A 275 -8.38 2.73 11.41
N ARG A 276 -8.71 1.69 10.63
CA ARG A 276 -8.54 0.29 11.05
C ARG A 276 -7.08 -0.10 11.20
N THR A 277 -6.16 0.53 10.47
CA THR A 277 -4.71 0.35 10.62
C THR A 277 -4.24 0.81 11.99
N PHE A 278 -4.68 1.98 12.45
CA PHE A 278 -4.35 2.46 13.80
C PHE A 278 -4.95 1.57 14.90
N GLU A 279 -6.20 1.12 14.71
CA GLU A 279 -6.85 0.18 15.63
C GLU A 279 -6.08 -1.16 15.70
N ALA A 280 -5.69 -1.71 14.54
CA ALA A 280 -4.89 -2.92 14.45
C ALA A 280 -3.53 -2.75 15.13
N ALA A 281 -2.79 -1.69 14.79
CA ALA A 281 -1.48 -1.38 15.35
C ALA A 281 -1.51 -1.28 16.89
N ASN A 282 -2.52 -0.60 17.44
CA ASN A 282 -2.72 -0.51 18.89
C ASN A 282 -3.08 -1.87 19.51
N ASN A 283 -3.86 -2.70 18.80
CA ASN A 283 -4.24 -4.03 19.30
C ASN A 283 -3.07 -5.03 19.32
N ILE A 284 -2.14 -4.92 18.37
CA ILE A 284 -0.96 -5.80 18.25
C ILE A 284 0.31 -5.22 18.91
N GLY A 285 0.27 -3.95 19.34
CA GLY A 285 1.40 -3.27 19.97
C GLY A 285 2.55 -2.98 19.02
N ILE A 286 2.26 -2.71 17.75
CA ILE A 286 3.26 -2.29 16.75
C ILE A 286 3.24 -0.77 16.65
N GLU A 287 4.39 -0.13 16.84
CA GLU A 287 4.54 1.29 16.60
C GLU A 287 4.56 1.58 15.10
N ILE A 288 3.60 2.39 14.64
CA ILE A 288 3.49 2.82 13.26
C ILE A 288 3.72 4.33 13.14
N ALA A 289 3.92 4.81 11.91
CA ALA A 289 4.12 6.22 11.62
C ALA A 289 3.00 7.10 12.21
N ASP A 290 3.38 8.25 12.78
CA ASP A 290 2.43 9.24 13.28
C ASP A 290 1.51 9.72 12.13
N PRO A 291 0.19 9.86 12.36
CA PRO A 291 -0.72 10.46 11.40
C PRO A 291 -0.21 11.74 10.73
N LEU A 292 0.45 12.64 11.47
CA LEU A 292 1.00 13.90 10.96
C LEU A 292 2.13 13.67 9.97
N MET A 293 3.02 12.70 10.23
CA MET A 293 4.06 12.34 9.28
C MET A 293 3.47 11.68 8.03
N LEU A 294 2.44 10.84 8.17
CA LEU A 294 1.71 10.28 7.03
C LEU A 294 1.03 11.39 6.20
N LEU A 295 0.53 12.45 6.86
CA LEU A 295 -0.05 13.64 6.21
C LEU A 295 1.01 14.46 5.46
N GLU A 296 2.16 14.72 6.08
CA GLU A 296 3.28 15.42 5.42
C GLU A 296 3.76 14.65 4.19
N LYS A 297 3.93 13.33 4.31
CA LYS A 297 4.30 12.46 3.18
C LYS A 297 3.24 12.45 2.09
N ALA A 298 1.95 12.38 2.44
CA ALA A 298 0.86 12.45 1.48
C ALA A 298 0.81 13.82 0.75
N ASN A 299 1.08 14.91 1.46
CA ASN A 299 1.15 16.25 0.86
C ASN A 299 2.32 16.39 -0.11
N HIS A 300 3.51 15.88 0.25
CA HIS A 300 4.64 15.81 -0.67
C HIS A 300 4.33 14.97 -1.92
N GLN A 301 3.59 13.87 -1.77
CA GLN A 301 3.15 13.03 -2.88
C GLN A 301 2.16 13.75 -3.80
N ILE A 302 1.20 14.49 -3.23
CA ILE A 302 0.27 15.31 -4.02
C ILE A 302 1.05 16.33 -4.84
N MET A 303 2.04 17.00 -4.23
CA MET A 303 2.88 17.97 -4.93
C MET A 303 3.70 17.33 -6.06
N ARG A 304 4.33 16.18 -5.83
CA ARG A 304 5.06 15.46 -6.90
C ARG A 304 4.13 14.99 -8.03
N SER A 305 2.93 14.52 -7.67
CA SER A 305 1.91 14.11 -8.66
C SER A 305 1.46 15.30 -9.50
N TYR A 306 1.29 16.47 -8.87
CA TYR A 306 1.00 17.72 -9.55
C TYR A 306 2.11 18.13 -10.53
N LEU A 307 3.38 18.10 -10.12
CA LEU A 307 4.52 18.42 -10.98
C LEU A 307 4.64 17.45 -12.16
N THR A 308 4.38 16.16 -11.92
CA THR A 308 4.35 15.13 -12.98
C THR A 308 3.22 15.41 -13.98
N LEU A 309 2.02 15.74 -13.48
CA LEU A 309 0.88 16.10 -14.31
C LEU A 309 1.18 17.35 -15.14
N GLU A 310 1.82 18.36 -14.56
CA GLU A 310 2.24 19.57 -15.27
C GLU A 310 3.20 19.25 -16.43
N SER A 311 4.18 18.37 -16.19
CA SER A 311 5.10 17.88 -17.22
C SER A 311 4.38 17.15 -18.35
N LEU A 312 3.48 16.21 -18.01
CA LEU A 312 2.68 15.47 -18.99
C LEU A 312 1.75 16.39 -19.81
N LEU A 313 1.20 17.43 -19.19
CA LEU A 313 0.38 18.42 -19.89
C LEU A 313 1.22 19.26 -20.87
N LYS A 314 2.48 19.56 -20.50
CA LYS A 314 3.42 20.26 -21.39
C LYS A 314 3.80 19.38 -22.58
N GLU A 315 4.11 18.12 -22.34
CA GLU A 315 4.41 17.13 -23.38
C GLU A 315 3.22 16.92 -24.32
N ARG A 316 1.99 16.81 -23.77
CA ARG A 316 0.76 16.74 -24.57
C ARG A 316 0.60 17.97 -25.46
N ARG A 317 0.83 19.19 -24.96
CA ARG A 317 0.72 20.41 -25.78
C ARG A 317 1.69 20.37 -26.95
N GLU A 318 2.88 19.84 -26.75
CA GLU A 318 3.88 19.70 -27.80
C GLU A 318 3.47 18.66 -28.83
N LEU A 319 2.97 17.50 -28.40
CA LEU A 319 2.42 16.48 -29.29
C LEU A 319 1.21 16.98 -30.07
N SER A 320 0.31 17.74 -29.45
CA SER A 320 -0.84 18.36 -30.13
C SER A 320 -0.41 19.38 -31.17
N ARG A 321 0.64 20.18 -30.91
CA ARG A 321 1.22 21.07 -31.92
C ARG A 321 1.83 20.28 -33.07
N GLN A 322 2.55 19.19 -32.78
CA GLN A 322 3.13 18.33 -33.82
C GLN A 322 2.04 17.70 -34.70
N ILE A 323 0.92 17.24 -34.12
CA ILE A 323 -0.24 16.75 -34.90
C ILE A 323 -0.85 17.83 -35.81
N ILE A 324 -0.91 19.08 -35.33
CA ILE A 324 -1.43 20.20 -36.14
C ILE A 324 -0.46 20.57 -37.27
N VAL A 325 0.84 20.36 -37.07
CA VAL A 325 1.89 20.62 -38.07
C VAL A 325 2.04 19.45 -39.05
N GLU A 326 1.77 18.22 -38.62
CA GLU A 326 1.85 16.99 -39.42
C GLU A 326 0.45 16.54 -39.88
N GLU A 327 -0.01 16.95 -41.06
CA GLU A 327 -1.24 16.42 -41.68
C GLU A 327 -1.07 14.94 -42.08
N HIS A 328 -1.39 13.95 -41.23
CA HIS A 328 -1.22 12.52 -41.57
C HIS A 328 -2.35 11.58 -41.08
N GLU A 329 -2.38 10.42 -41.76
CA GLU A 329 -3.42 9.38 -41.93
C GLU A 329 -4.35 9.00 -40.75
N PRO A 330 -5.59 8.52 -41.05
CA PRO A 330 -6.64 8.22 -40.07
C PRO A 330 -6.24 7.30 -38.90
N GLY A 331 -5.38 6.30 -39.12
CA GLY A 331 -4.97 5.35 -38.08
C GLY A 331 -4.11 5.96 -36.96
N THR A 332 -3.40 7.06 -37.26
CA THR A 332 -2.60 7.81 -36.28
C THR A 332 -3.47 8.69 -35.39
N ILE A 333 -4.61 9.16 -35.89
CA ILE A 333 -5.57 9.97 -35.14
C ILE A 333 -6.33 9.10 -34.12
N GLU A 334 -6.76 7.90 -34.51
CA GLU A 334 -7.45 6.97 -33.59
C GLU A 334 -6.56 6.49 -32.45
N SER A 335 -5.30 6.13 -32.73
CA SER A 335 -4.35 5.72 -31.68
C SER A 335 -4.04 6.86 -30.70
N LYS A 336 -3.87 8.09 -31.21
CA LYS A 336 -3.65 9.29 -30.38
C LYS A 336 -4.92 9.68 -29.59
N SER A 337 -6.12 9.53 -30.19
CA SER A 337 -7.41 9.76 -29.52
C SER A 337 -7.66 8.75 -28.40
N SER A 338 -7.35 7.46 -28.63
CA SER A 338 -7.44 6.40 -27.62
C SER A 338 -6.47 6.64 -26.45
N ALA A 339 -5.24 7.09 -26.71
CA ALA A 339 -4.29 7.48 -25.68
C ALA A 339 -4.82 8.65 -24.83
N VAL A 340 -5.45 9.66 -25.45
CA VAL A 340 -6.07 10.79 -24.76
C VAL A 340 -7.25 10.36 -23.90
N ALA A 341 -8.13 9.48 -24.39
CA ALA A 341 -9.26 8.95 -23.62
C ALA A 341 -8.80 8.19 -22.37
N ASN A 342 -7.76 7.37 -22.49
CA ASN A 342 -7.17 6.62 -21.38
C ASN A 342 -6.50 7.54 -20.34
N ILE A 343 -5.80 8.59 -20.81
CA ILE A 343 -5.22 9.61 -19.92
C ILE A 343 -6.33 10.35 -19.17
N SER A 344 -7.42 10.73 -19.85
CA SER A 344 -8.56 11.40 -19.21
C SER A 344 -9.24 10.55 -18.15
N HIS A 345 -9.43 9.24 -18.39
CA HIS A 345 -9.96 8.32 -17.39
C HIS A 345 -9.04 8.21 -16.17
N PHE A 346 -7.72 8.07 -16.40
CA PHE A 346 -6.73 7.99 -15.33
C PHE A 346 -6.68 9.25 -14.47
N VAL A 347 -6.69 10.43 -15.10
CA VAL A 347 -6.67 11.68 -14.35
C VAL A 347 -7.98 11.88 -13.57
N ASN A 348 -9.13 11.49 -14.13
CA ASN A 348 -10.40 11.51 -13.38
C ASN A 348 -10.36 10.61 -12.14
N ASN A 349 -9.91 9.36 -12.26
CA ASN A 349 -9.86 8.44 -11.11
C ASN A 349 -8.88 8.91 -10.03
N THR A 350 -7.73 9.45 -10.45
CA THR A 350 -6.74 10.04 -9.55
C THR A 350 -7.31 11.28 -8.85
N ALA A 351 -8.02 12.13 -9.59
CA ALA A 351 -8.64 13.32 -9.06
C ALA A 351 -9.76 13.02 -8.06
N THR A 352 -10.61 12.02 -8.32
CA THR A 352 -11.64 11.55 -7.39
C THR A 352 -11.02 11.03 -6.09
N ALA A 353 -9.93 10.24 -6.19
CA ALA A 353 -9.24 9.73 -5.01
C ALA A 353 -8.60 10.85 -4.16
N ILE A 354 -8.04 11.89 -4.79
CA ILE A 354 -7.49 13.02 -4.05
C ILE A 354 -8.62 13.87 -3.45
N SER A 355 -9.71 14.12 -4.17
CA SER A 355 -10.86 14.87 -3.66
C SER A 355 -11.51 14.19 -2.45
N GLY A 356 -11.69 12.86 -2.48
CA GLY A 356 -12.20 12.10 -1.33
C GLY A 356 -11.32 12.22 -0.09
N LYS A 357 -9.98 12.20 -0.27
CA LYS A 357 -9.03 12.42 0.83
C LYS A 357 -9.09 13.84 1.38
N ILE A 358 -9.27 14.85 0.53
CA ILE A 358 -9.44 16.24 0.98
C ILE A 358 -10.71 16.40 1.81
N GLN A 359 -11.85 15.86 1.34
CA GLN A 359 -13.12 15.91 2.08
C GLN A 359 -13.04 15.21 3.43
N LEU A 360 -12.35 14.06 3.49
CA LEU A 360 -12.11 13.36 4.75
C LEU A 360 -11.25 14.21 5.70
N MET A 361 -10.19 14.86 5.21
CA MET A 361 -9.35 15.75 6.01
C MET A 361 -10.11 16.98 6.51
N GLU A 362 -10.95 17.60 5.67
CA GLU A 362 -11.82 18.69 6.10
C GLU A 362 -12.84 18.26 7.16
N MET A 363 -13.38 17.04 7.07
CA MET A 363 -14.29 16.49 8.07
C MET A 363 -13.58 16.24 9.40
N LEU A 364 -12.36 15.70 9.36
CA LEU A 364 -11.57 15.43 10.57
C LEU A 364 -11.09 16.73 11.25
N LEU A 365 -10.77 17.77 10.48
CA LEU A 365 -10.52 19.12 10.99
C LEU A 365 -11.77 19.75 11.63
N ARG A 366 -12.93 19.62 10.97
CA ARG A 366 -14.21 20.15 11.49
C ARG A 366 -14.66 19.50 12.80
N ASN A 367 -14.27 18.24 13.03
CA ASN A 367 -14.67 17.46 14.20
C ASN A 367 -13.60 17.45 15.32
N ASP A 368 -12.61 18.35 15.28
CA ASP A 368 -11.48 18.43 16.22
C ASP A 368 -10.71 17.10 16.42
N LYS A 369 -10.76 16.21 15.42
CA LYS A 369 -10.01 14.93 15.43
C LYS A 369 -8.57 15.11 14.97
N ILE A 370 -8.28 16.24 14.30
CA ILE A 370 -6.95 16.66 13.87
C ILE A 370 -6.82 18.15 14.22
N VAL A 371 -5.67 18.55 14.78
CA VAL A 371 -5.39 19.94 15.18
C VAL A 371 -4.45 20.59 14.16
N ASP A 372 -4.92 21.61 13.45
CA ASP A 372 -4.10 22.45 12.56
C ASP A 372 -3.28 23.45 13.38
N LYS A 373 -2.19 22.97 13.99
CA LYS A 373 -1.36 23.75 14.94
C LYS A 373 -0.80 25.05 14.35
N GLU A 374 -0.61 25.11 13.03
CA GLU A 374 -0.04 26.28 12.34
C GLU A 374 -1.07 27.05 11.50
N GLY A 375 -2.33 26.59 11.44
CA GLY A 375 -3.39 27.21 10.63
C GLY A 375 -3.17 27.12 9.12
N LYS A 376 -2.33 26.19 8.66
CA LYS A 376 -1.90 26.06 7.26
C LYS A 376 -2.59 24.92 6.53
N LEU A 377 -3.14 23.96 7.26
CA LEU A 377 -3.72 22.74 6.69
C LEU A 377 -5.05 23.05 5.99
N ALA A 378 -5.94 23.80 6.63
CA ALA A 378 -7.23 24.16 6.03
C ALA A 378 -7.07 24.99 4.72
N PRO A 379 -6.22 26.04 4.67
CA PRO A 379 -5.96 26.78 3.43
C PRO A 379 -5.32 25.92 2.32
N ALA A 380 -4.40 25.01 2.66
CA ALA A 380 -3.75 24.14 1.68
C ALA A 380 -4.75 23.16 1.04
N LEU A 381 -5.66 22.58 1.83
CA LEU A 381 -6.71 21.68 1.34
C LEU A 381 -7.64 22.39 0.35
N VAL A 382 -8.04 23.63 0.64
CA VAL A 382 -8.87 24.45 -0.26
C VAL A 382 -8.17 24.74 -1.58
N VAL A 383 -6.87 25.05 -1.56
CA VAL A 383 -6.08 25.32 -2.78
C VAL A 383 -5.95 24.06 -3.65
N ILE A 384 -5.72 22.90 -3.02
CA ILE A 384 -5.60 21.62 -3.72
C ILE A 384 -6.95 21.21 -4.32
N ASP A 385 -8.05 21.31 -3.57
CA ASP A 385 -9.41 21.00 -4.06
C ASP A 385 -9.82 21.91 -5.23
N THR A 386 -9.53 23.21 -5.12
CA THR A 386 -9.79 24.19 -6.19
C THR A 386 -8.99 23.88 -7.44
N SER A 387 -7.73 23.47 -7.30
CA SER A 387 -6.86 23.11 -8.43
C SER A 387 -7.30 21.81 -9.09
N LEU A 388 -7.75 20.83 -8.31
CA LEU A 388 -8.35 19.58 -8.79
C LEU A 388 -9.62 19.80 -9.58
N LYS A 389 -10.53 20.64 -9.06
CA LYS A 389 -11.77 21.01 -9.76
C LYS A 389 -11.48 21.66 -11.11
N LYS A 390 -10.45 22.51 -11.21
CA LYS A 390 -10.02 23.11 -12.48
C LYS A 390 -9.46 22.08 -13.46
N ILE A 391 -8.67 21.12 -12.99
CA ILE A 391 -8.13 20.03 -13.82
C ILE A 391 -9.26 19.15 -14.36
N LEU A 392 -10.21 18.76 -13.50
CA LEU A 392 -11.39 17.97 -13.88
C LEU A 392 -12.28 18.70 -14.90
N ALA A 393 -12.47 20.02 -14.75
CA ALA A 393 -13.22 20.83 -15.70
C ALA A 393 -12.55 20.84 -17.09
N VAL A 394 -11.22 21.04 -17.15
CA VAL A 394 -10.46 21.00 -18.39
C VAL A 394 -10.52 19.61 -19.06
N LEU A 395 -10.47 18.53 -18.29
CA LEU A 395 -10.59 17.17 -18.85
C LEU A 395 -11.99 16.88 -19.39
N THR A 396 -13.02 17.44 -18.76
CA THR A 396 -14.40 17.32 -19.22
C THR A 396 -14.59 18.04 -20.56
N GLU A 397 -14.05 19.25 -20.68
CA GLU A 397 -14.06 20.06 -21.91
C GLU A 397 -13.26 19.42 -23.06
N LEU A 398 -12.17 18.72 -22.74
CA LEU A 398 -11.40 17.97 -23.73
C LEU A 398 -12.11 16.71 -24.22
N LYS A 399 -12.97 16.10 -23.39
CA LYS A 399 -13.78 14.94 -23.76
C LYS A 399 -14.90 15.30 -24.75
N SER A 400 -15.42 16.54 -24.67
CA SER A 400 -16.38 17.08 -25.65
C SER A 400 -15.76 17.35 -27.02
N ILE A 401 -14.43 17.42 -27.14
CA ILE A 401 -13.74 17.64 -28.42
C ILE A 401 -13.46 16.30 -29.16
N THR A 402 -13.68 15.15 -28.50
CA THR A 402 -13.39 13.81 -29.05
C THR A 402 -14.59 13.03 -29.60
N SER A 403 -15.77 13.63 -29.73
CA SER A 403 -16.87 13.03 -30.50
C SER A 403 -16.73 13.42 -31.98
N PRO A 404 -16.38 12.50 -32.90
CA PRO A 404 -16.39 12.80 -34.32
C PRO A 404 -17.83 12.78 -34.80
N GLY A 405 -18.35 13.95 -35.19
CA GLY A 405 -19.61 14.06 -35.93
C GLY A 405 -20.70 14.86 -35.23
N ASP A 406 -20.40 16.13 -34.93
CA ASP A 406 -21.30 17.29 -34.81
C ASP A 406 -20.47 18.30 -34.00
N GLU A 407 -19.88 19.33 -34.58
CA GLU A 407 -20.60 20.48 -35.11
C GLU A 407 -19.75 21.17 -36.18
N LYS A 408 -20.44 21.84 -37.11
CA LYS A 408 -19.87 22.74 -38.12
C LYS A 408 -18.76 23.57 -37.48
N PHE A 409 -17.58 23.56 -38.11
CA PHE A 409 -16.61 24.64 -38.00
C PHE A 409 -17.33 25.96 -38.31
N SER A 410 -17.82 26.63 -37.28
CA SER A 410 -18.17 28.04 -37.34
C SER A 410 -16.85 28.79 -37.32
N GLU A 411 -16.66 29.68 -38.30
CA GLU A 411 -15.50 30.57 -38.44
C GLU A 411 -15.27 31.51 -37.23
N ASP A 412 -16.11 31.42 -36.18
CA ASP A 412 -15.97 32.15 -34.92
C ASP A 412 -14.99 31.53 -33.90
N SER A 413 -14.34 30.40 -34.19
CA SER A 413 -13.25 29.90 -33.31
C SER A 413 -11.95 30.73 -33.43
N SER A 414 -11.96 31.81 -34.21
CA SER A 414 -10.89 32.80 -34.23
C SER A 414 -11.06 33.81 -33.09
N LYS A 415 -10.11 33.77 -32.13
CA LYS A 415 -9.95 34.62 -30.94
C LYS A 415 -10.64 34.14 -29.66
N ILE A 416 -10.11 33.08 -29.06
CA ILE A 416 -9.87 33.13 -27.61
C ILE A 416 -8.36 33.18 -27.40
N ASP A 417 -7.80 34.38 -27.54
CA ASP A 417 -6.43 34.64 -27.09
C ASP A 417 -6.42 34.61 -25.56
N PHE A 418 -6.11 33.43 -25.02
CA PHE A 418 -5.98 33.18 -23.59
C PHE A 418 -4.97 34.12 -22.91
N THR A 419 -4.05 34.73 -23.66
CA THR A 419 -3.09 35.72 -23.16
C THR A 419 -3.79 36.99 -22.68
N GLN A 420 -4.79 37.47 -23.42
CA GLN A 420 -5.59 38.65 -23.04
C GLN A 420 -6.44 38.41 -21.79
N ARG A 421 -6.97 37.19 -21.63
CA ARG A 421 -7.82 36.83 -20.48
C ARG A 421 -7.00 36.63 -19.19
N LEU A 422 -5.77 36.13 -19.33
CA LEU A 422 -4.80 36.05 -18.24
C LEU A 422 -4.30 37.43 -17.77
N GLU A 423 -4.15 38.39 -18.69
CA GLU A 423 -3.83 39.77 -18.32
C GLU A 423 -4.98 40.49 -17.62
N MET A 424 -6.23 40.28 -18.04
CA MET A 424 -7.39 40.82 -17.33
C MET A 424 -7.48 40.28 -15.90
N LEU A 425 -7.30 38.97 -15.70
CA LEU A 425 -7.35 38.35 -14.38
C LEU A 425 -6.21 38.80 -13.46
N LYS A 426 -5.01 39.07 -14.02
CA LYS A 426 -3.89 39.68 -13.27
C LYS A 426 -4.17 41.12 -12.85
N LYS A 427 -4.98 41.88 -13.61
CA LYS A 427 -5.42 43.23 -13.21
C LYS A 427 -6.48 43.20 -12.12
N THR A 428 -7.42 42.26 -12.15
CA THR A 428 -8.46 42.12 -11.11
C THR A 428 -7.85 41.73 -9.76
N VAL A 429 -6.83 40.88 -9.74
CA VAL A 429 -6.13 40.47 -8.50
C VAL A 429 -5.25 41.59 -7.90
N LYS A 430 -4.95 42.66 -8.65
CA LYS A 430 -4.21 43.83 -8.14
C LYS A 430 -5.10 44.93 -7.53
N GLN A 431 -6.42 44.84 -7.66
CA GLN A 431 -7.35 45.85 -7.13
C GLN A 431 -7.97 45.48 -5.77
N ASP A 432 -7.78 44.25 -5.29
CA ASP A 432 -8.21 43.80 -3.95
C ASP A 432 -7.04 43.65 -2.96
N LYS A 433 -6.09 44.59 -2.99
CA LYS A 433 -5.08 44.79 -1.92
C LYS A 433 -5.17 46.18 -1.33
#